data_AF-A0AAE4CWY5-F1
#
_entry.id   AF-A0AAE4CWY5-F1
#
_cell.length_a   1.000
_cell.length_b   1.000
_cell.length_c   1.000
_cell.angle_alpha   90.00
_cell.angle_beta   90.00
_cell.angle_gamma   90.00
#
_symmetry.space_group_name_H-M   'P 1'
#
loop_
_entity.id
_entity.type
_entity.pdbx_description
1 polymer ?
#
loop_
_entity_poly.entity_id
_entity_poly.type
_entity_poly.pdbx_seq_one_letter_code
_entity_poly.pdbx_strand_id
1 'polypeptide(L)'
;MSDRPAALLPEPAHAAPEPPIPGQINPAAAALANLTRIGGEMFAWSDPTAGCGGALRYLLRTLVPAPGAPVLVAGPHHDELITVLHDAGAAVTCLVRSLGDAEALALRFPAVTVLCGGASRLDPITRYALVVCLDGLERLNSAEGTPLTDDDLLATLAKAVAPDGTLVLRHENPLGVHTAVELDPGARERSDSAWYPPGSAADRPASLAELTTRLAIFGLHSTAGYAAFPTPGNPTVLIGPGLLGEVGAPLRGPVQAVLARAFTDAYRDRPVLSDPRRIAGRALRAGAEAVLAPAWVTVSRAAGEVPSHALLAGDADGPHAYTLTPADWGATATTLVPADESVRRGGLRRVNGAFPVPAGVVLEERLLGLCARADLVGLRTELRRLAAWLDGQSRDGWVSGPMALADAGELLDDGAQLGLAPPRWSPDRPVPVETVLTRVAWRFAARLITSGQPHPWPITSSAVDLTGLLLGMIDRTLRADSLRAAIELELDLSGLPLAERDGRRRELLALAPGAATIDVPGYRELAEALWRQRYQVSHLLAQMEWTEQIIRSRDLHLSKMDWEIQLYRKSWPGRFLMVARSGYKLVRSDTRKLSKKISKRRAAARRAKRDLAFPQPGDVI
;
A
#
# COMPACT_ATOMS: atom_id res chain seq x y z
N MET A 1 16.63 -65.61 19.04
CA MET A 1 16.85 -64.40 18.22
C MET A 1 15.62 -64.18 17.36
N SER A 2 14.82 -63.13 17.46
CA SER A 2 14.73 -62.03 18.41
C SER A 2 13.44 -61.29 18.10
N ASP A 3 12.56 -61.22 19.09
CA ASP A 3 11.73 -60.09 19.53
C ASP A 3 11.31 -59.02 18.51
N ARG A 4 9.99 -58.89 18.37
CA ARG A 4 9.32 -57.58 18.45
C ARG A 4 8.15 -57.67 19.42
N PRO A 5 7.90 -56.62 20.23
CA PRO A 5 7.21 -56.75 21.50
C PRO A 5 5.71 -56.51 21.38
N ALA A 6 4.97 -57.18 22.27
CA ALA A 6 3.61 -56.88 22.63
C ALA A 6 3.53 -55.46 23.23
N ALA A 7 2.70 -54.61 22.64
CA ALA A 7 2.29 -53.36 23.25
C ALA A 7 1.13 -53.64 24.22
N LEU A 8 1.39 -53.28 25.48
CA LEU A 8 0.51 -53.34 26.63
C LEU A 8 -0.82 -52.61 26.36
N LEU A 9 -1.94 -53.31 26.48
CA LEU A 9 -3.24 -52.70 26.74
C LEU A 9 -3.32 -52.39 28.24
N PRO A 10 -3.69 -51.17 28.66
CA PRO A 10 -4.00 -50.91 30.06
C PRO A 10 -5.40 -51.44 30.40
N GLU A 11 -5.52 -52.08 31.57
CA GLU A 11 -6.79 -52.36 32.23
C GLU A 11 -7.54 -51.07 32.60
N PRO A 12 -8.89 -51.11 32.68
CA PRO A 12 -9.72 -49.92 32.85
C PRO A 12 -9.60 -49.39 34.29
N ALA A 13 -9.02 -48.20 34.43
CA ALA A 13 -9.11 -47.42 35.66
C ALA A 13 -10.57 -47.00 35.91
N HIS A 14 -10.97 -47.10 37.18
CA HIS A 14 -12.22 -46.67 37.76
C HIS A 14 -12.88 -45.46 37.07
N ALA A 15 -14.16 -45.64 36.72
CA ALA A 15 -15.03 -44.63 36.17
C ALA A 15 -15.00 -43.34 37.00
N ALA A 16 -14.33 -42.31 36.47
CA ALA A 16 -14.65 -40.93 36.77
C ALA A 16 -16.07 -40.64 36.24
N PRO A 17 -16.86 -39.78 36.89
CA PRO A 17 -18.18 -39.41 36.39
C PRO A 17 -18.05 -38.90 34.96
N GLU A 18 -18.90 -39.41 34.07
CA GLU A 18 -18.95 -39.01 32.66
C GLU A 18 -18.93 -37.47 32.55
N PRO A 19 -18.03 -36.89 31.73
CA PRO A 19 -18.16 -35.48 31.41
C PRO A 19 -19.52 -35.27 30.74
N PRO A 20 -20.22 -34.17 31.06
CA PRO A 20 -21.53 -33.90 30.49
C PRO A 20 -21.44 -33.94 28.96
N ILE A 21 -22.36 -34.71 28.35
CA ILE A 21 -22.48 -34.84 26.90
C ILE A 21 -22.60 -33.42 26.31
N PRO A 22 -21.69 -32.98 25.43
CA PRO A 22 -21.83 -31.71 24.72
C PRO A 22 -23.11 -31.81 23.86
N GLY A 23 -24.17 -31.11 24.27
CA GLY A 23 -25.45 -31.11 23.56
C GLY A 23 -26.71 -31.32 24.42
N GLN A 24 -26.61 -31.60 25.71
CA GLN A 24 -27.78 -31.47 26.60
C GLN A 24 -27.96 -30.01 27.02
N ILE A 25 -28.64 -29.26 26.16
CA ILE A 25 -29.10 -27.90 26.42
C ILE A 25 -30.20 -27.97 27.49
N ASN A 26 -29.96 -27.29 28.60
CA ASN A 26 -30.95 -27.02 29.63
C ASN A 26 -32.14 -26.27 28.99
N PRO A 27 -33.39 -26.79 28.98
CA PRO A 27 -34.51 -26.21 28.22
C PRO A 27 -35.12 -24.93 28.86
N ALA A 28 -34.33 -24.20 29.65
CA ALA A 28 -34.70 -22.93 30.24
C ALA A 28 -33.56 -21.91 30.04
N ALA A 29 -33.10 -21.75 28.78
CA ALA A 29 -32.51 -20.48 28.40
C ALA A 29 -33.61 -19.42 28.62
N ALA A 30 -33.34 -18.44 29.48
CA ALA A 30 -34.27 -17.34 29.71
C ALA A 30 -34.72 -16.78 28.36
N ALA A 31 -36.03 -16.75 28.12
CA ALA A 31 -36.56 -16.20 26.87
C ALA A 31 -36.06 -14.76 26.73
N LEU A 32 -35.23 -14.52 25.71
CA LEU A 32 -34.72 -13.19 25.41
C LEU A 32 -35.90 -12.33 24.97
N ALA A 33 -36.37 -11.46 25.85
CA ALA A 33 -37.59 -10.68 25.65
C ALA A 33 -37.50 -9.72 24.44
N ASN A 34 -36.29 -9.38 24.00
CA ASN A 34 -36.00 -8.53 22.86
C ASN A 34 -35.69 -9.31 21.57
N LEU A 35 -35.83 -10.64 21.55
CA LEU A 35 -35.62 -11.48 20.36
C LEU A 35 -36.95 -12.07 19.88
N THR A 36 -37.30 -11.81 18.63
CA THR A 36 -38.49 -12.36 17.96
C THR A 36 -38.10 -13.19 16.75
N ARG A 37 -38.62 -14.41 16.67
CA ARG A 37 -38.50 -15.31 15.53
C ARG A 37 -39.63 -15.05 14.55
N ILE A 38 -39.30 -14.64 13.32
CA ILE A 38 -40.29 -14.23 12.30
C ILE A 38 -40.43 -15.24 11.16
N GLY A 39 -39.62 -16.29 11.15
CA GLY A 39 -39.63 -17.36 10.16
C GLY A 39 -38.44 -17.29 9.18
N GLY A 40 -37.95 -18.48 8.81
CA GLY A 40 -36.76 -18.63 7.98
C GLY A 40 -35.48 -18.39 8.77
N GLU A 41 -35.41 -18.88 9.99
CA GLU A 41 -34.21 -18.82 10.83
C GLU A 41 -33.17 -19.87 10.39
N MET A 42 -31.90 -19.51 10.44
CA MET A 42 -30.78 -20.44 10.20
C MET A 42 -30.17 -20.86 11.55
N PHE A 43 -30.37 -22.12 11.94
CA PHE A 43 -30.03 -22.62 13.28
C PHE A 43 -28.53 -22.89 13.50
N ALA A 44 -27.81 -23.34 12.48
CA ALA A 44 -26.40 -23.77 12.57
C ALA A 44 -25.52 -22.97 11.61
N TRP A 45 -25.76 -21.66 11.54
CA TRP A 45 -25.05 -20.75 10.64
C TRP A 45 -24.62 -19.51 11.42
N SER A 46 -23.50 -18.90 11.02
CA SER A 46 -23.12 -17.58 11.50
C SER A 46 -22.64 -16.75 10.32
N ASP A 47 -23.13 -15.53 10.27
CA ASP A 47 -22.89 -14.58 9.22
C ASP A 47 -21.75 -13.64 9.65
N PRO A 48 -20.58 -13.66 9.00
CA PRO A 48 -19.49 -12.76 9.37
C PRO A 48 -19.92 -11.31 9.15
N THR A 49 -19.65 -10.43 10.11
CA THR A 49 -20.06 -9.02 10.01
C THR A 49 -19.10 -8.24 9.12
N ALA A 50 -19.66 -7.46 8.19
CA ALA A 50 -18.92 -6.44 7.45
C ALA A 50 -18.43 -5.32 8.39
N GLY A 51 -17.25 -4.77 8.11
CA GLY A 51 -16.71 -3.63 8.85
C GLY A 51 -17.52 -2.35 8.59
N CYS A 52 -17.55 -1.44 9.56
CA CYS A 52 -18.18 -0.14 9.41
C CYS A 52 -17.14 0.95 9.64
N GLY A 53 -16.53 1.45 8.56
CA GLY A 53 -15.56 2.55 8.64
C GLY A 53 -16.17 3.86 9.13
N GLY A 54 -15.32 4.78 9.61
CA GLY A 54 -15.75 6.05 10.20
C GLY A 54 -16.60 6.92 9.27
N ALA A 55 -16.36 6.86 7.95
CA ALA A 55 -17.17 7.56 6.95
C ALA A 55 -18.64 7.10 6.94
N LEU A 56 -18.89 5.79 7.00
CA LEU A 56 -20.24 5.23 7.07
C LEU A 56 -20.90 5.53 8.42
N ARG A 57 -20.16 5.40 9.53
CA ARG A 57 -20.66 5.74 10.87
C ARG A 57 -21.13 7.19 10.93
N TYR A 58 -20.32 8.12 10.42
CA TYR A 58 -20.69 9.53 10.34
C TYR A 58 -21.95 9.72 9.50
N LEU A 59 -22.00 9.14 8.29
CA LEU A 59 -23.18 9.24 7.42
C LEU A 59 -24.43 8.76 8.14
N LEU A 60 -24.44 7.55 8.71
CA LEU A 60 -25.61 7.01 9.40
C LEU A 60 -26.06 7.88 10.57
N ARG A 61 -25.13 8.39 11.38
CA ARG A 61 -25.45 9.30 12.49
C ARG A 61 -26.16 10.57 12.01
N THR A 62 -25.78 11.11 10.86
CA THR A 62 -26.43 12.31 10.29
C THR A 62 -27.82 12.03 9.70
N LEU A 63 -28.17 10.76 9.49
CA LEU A 63 -29.45 10.35 8.90
C LEU A 63 -30.51 9.98 9.93
N VAL A 64 -30.16 9.88 11.22
CA VAL A 64 -31.14 9.66 12.29
C VAL A 64 -31.97 10.94 12.45
N PRO A 65 -33.29 10.92 12.15
CA PRO A 65 -34.07 12.15 12.03
C PRO A 65 -34.39 12.78 13.39
N ALA A 66 -34.62 11.96 14.41
CA ALA A 66 -34.91 12.41 15.78
C ALA A 66 -34.59 11.29 16.80
N PRO A 67 -34.35 11.64 18.07
CA PRO A 67 -34.32 10.66 19.15
C PRO A 67 -35.63 9.87 19.23
N GLY A 68 -35.53 8.57 19.44
CA GLY A 68 -36.64 7.61 19.44
C GLY A 68 -37.13 7.19 18.05
N ALA A 69 -36.56 7.71 16.96
CA ALA A 69 -36.97 7.33 15.62
C ALA A 69 -36.77 5.82 15.38
N PRO A 70 -37.75 5.10 14.81
CA PRO A 70 -37.63 3.67 14.55
C PRO A 70 -36.66 3.43 13.39
N VAL A 71 -35.62 2.62 13.63
CA VAL A 71 -34.57 2.30 12.66
C VAL A 71 -34.47 0.80 12.45
N LEU A 72 -34.54 0.35 11.20
CA LEU A 72 -34.29 -1.05 10.83
C LEU A 72 -32.86 -1.20 10.32
N VAL A 73 -32.06 -2.05 10.96
CA VAL A 73 -30.77 -2.52 10.46
C VAL A 73 -30.99 -3.90 9.82
N ALA A 74 -31.03 -3.94 8.49
CA ALA A 74 -31.37 -5.12 7.71
C ALA A 74 -30.10 -5.87 7.26
N GLY A 75 -29.83 -7.01 7.89
CA GLY A 75 -28.67 -7.84 7.65
C GLY A 75 -27.67 -7.81 8.82
N PRO A 76 -26.67 -8.71 8.81
CA PRO A 76 -25.64 -8.78 9.84
C PRO A 76 -24.65 -7.60 9.70
N HIS A 77 -24.58 -6.77 10.73
CA HIS A 77 -23.70 -5.59 10.77
C HIS A 77 -22.82 -5.62 12.01
N HIS A 78 -21.66 -4.96 11.92
CA HIS A 78 -20.77 -4.80 13.07
C HIS A 78 -21.43 -4.01 14.20
N ASP A 79 -21.19 -4.42 15.45
CA ASP A 79 -21.70 -3.81 16.68
C ASP A 79 -21.57 -2.28 16.74
N GLU A 80 -20.47 -1.76 16.21
CA GLU A 80 -20.19 -0.33 16.14
C GLU A 80 -21.25 0.46 15.35
N LEU A 81 -21.84 -0.14 14.31
CA LEU A 81 -22.93 0.49 13.56
C LEU A 81 -24.19 0.60 14.42
N ILE A 82 -24.50 -0.47 15.16
CA ILE A 82 -25.66 -0.53 16.06
C ILE A 82 -25.49 0.46 17.21
N THR A 83 -24.28 0.52 17.77
CA THR A 83 -23.89 1.47 18.81
C THR A 83 -24.03 2.91 18.32
N VAL A 84 -23.55 3.24 17.12
CA VAL A 84 -23.68 4.59 16.54
C VAL A 84 -25.14 5.03 16.39
N LEU A 85 -26.02 4.13 15.94
CA LEU A 85 -27.45 4.44 15.80
C LEU A 85 -28.13 4.58 17.17
N HIS A 86 -27.83 3.69 18.09
CA HIS A 86 -28.34 3.74 19.46
C HIS A 86 -27.89 5.02 20.19
N ASP A 87 -26.62 5.40 20.08
CA ASP A 87 -26.05 6.61 20.70
C ASP A 87 -26.59 7.90 20.06
N ALA A 88 -27.01 7.84 18.79
CA ALA A 88 -27.79 8.91 18.15
C ALA A 88 -29.24 8.98 18.67
N GLY A 89 -29.63 8.09 19.58
CA GLY A 89 -30.94 8.02 20.21
C GLY A 89 -31.97 7.20 19.44
N ALA A 90 -31.59 6.43 18.42
CA ALA A 90 -32.55 5.66 17.62
C ALA A 90 -33.18 4.49 18.39
N ALA A 91 -34.44 4.17 18.09
CA ALA A 91 -35.07 2.91 18.47
C ALA A 91 -34.70 1.84 17.44
N VAL A 92 -33.62 1.10 17.72
CA VAL A 92 -33.01 0.18 16.74
C VAL A 92 -33.69 -1.19 16.77
N THR A 93 -34.05 -1.67 15.58
CA THR A 93 -34.47 -3.03 15.29
C THR A 93 -33.48 -3.66 14.32
N CYS A 94 -32.92 -4.83 14.65
CA CYS A 94 -31.99 -5.56 13.79
C CYS A 94 -32.67 -6.79 13.18
N LEU A 95 -32.55 -6.98 11.87
CA LEU A 95 -32.95 -8.19 11.17
C LEU A 95 -31.71 -9.02 10.82
N VAL A 96 -31.62 -10.23 11.36
CA VAL A 96 -30.56 -11.18 11.05
C VAL A 96 -31.17 -12.57 10.80
N ARG A 97 -30.59 -13.35 9.89
CA ARG A 97 -31.13 -14.68 9.54
C ARG A 97 -30.59 -15.80 10.43
N SER A 98 -29.40 -15.66 11.00
CA SER A 98 -28.83 -16.64 11.93
C SER A 98 -29.44 -16.53 13.32
N LEU A 99 -29.86 -17.66 13.90
CA LEU A 99 -30.34 -17.70 15.27
C LEU A 99 -29.22 -17.47 16.28
N GLY A 100 -28.05 -18.07 16.06
CA GLY A 100 -26.89 -17.90 16.95
C GLY A 100 -26.43 -16.44 17.00
N ASP A 101 -26.39 -15.77 15.85
CA ASP A 101 -26.04 -14.34 15.79
C ASP A 101 -27.14 -13.48 16.41
N ALA A 102 -28.42 -13.83 16.22
CA ALA A 102 -29.55 -13.12 16.82
C ALA A 102 -29.53 -13.19 18.35
N GLU A 103 -29.29 -14.38 18.92
CA GLU A 103 -29.18 -14.58 20.36
C GLU A 103 -27.97 -13.82 20.93
N ALA A 104 -26.81 -13.89 20.26
CA ALA A 104 -25.62 -13.14 20.65
C ALA A 104 -25.86 -11.62 20.61
N LEU A 105 -26.56 -11.13 19.59
CA LEU A 105 -26.87 -9.72 19.44
C LEU A 105 -27.88 -9.24 20.50
N ALA A 106 -28.94 -10.01 20.74
CA ALA A 106 -29.96 -9.69 21.74
C ALA A 106 -29.39 -9.65 23.17
N LEU A 107 -28.45 -10.55 23.47
CA LEU A 107 -27.71 -10.55 24.74
C LEU A 107 -26.79 -9.33 24.89
N ARG A 108 -26.11 -8.93 23.81
CA ARG A 108 -25.15 -7.83 23.81
C ARG A 108 -25.82 -6.46 23.85
N PHE A 109 -27.00 -6.34 23.23
CA PHE A 109 -27.79 -5.12 23.15
C PHE A 109 -29.22 -5.31 23.68
N PRO A 110 -29.44 -5.32 25.01
CA PRO A 110 -30.76 -5.54 25.59
C PRO A 110 -31.81 -4.48 25.22
N ALA A 111 -31.38 -3.28 24.81
CA ALA A 111 -32.25 -2.18 24.38
C ALA A 111 -32.64 -2.27 22.89
N VAL A 112 -32.03 -3.18 22.13
CA VAL A 112 -32.28 -3.36 20.70
C VAL A 112 -33.27 -4.49 20.49
N THR A 113 -34.23 -4.30 19.59
CA THR A 113 -35.14 -5.37 19.17
C THR A 113 -34.47 -6.19 18.08
N VAL A 114 -34.43 -7.52 18.22
CA VAL A 114 -33.81 -8.43 17.25
C VAL A 114 -34.89 -9.29 16.61
N LEU A 115 -34.96 -9.24 15.28
CA LEU A 115 -35.79 -10.09 14.45
C LEU A 115 -34.90 -11.17 13.82
N CYS A 116 -35.19 -12.44 14.13
CA CYS A 116 -34.50 -13.58 13.56
C CYS A 116 -35.35 -14.18 12.43
N GLY A 117 -34.85 -14.15 11.20
CA GLY A 117 -35.53 -14.72 10.03
C GLY A 117 -35.13 -14.07 8.70
N GLY A 118 -35.84 -14.43 7.63
CA GLY A 118 -35.63 -13.88 6.29
C GLY A 118 -36.41 -12.57 6.05
N ALA A 119 -35.90 -11.69 5.19
CA ALA A 119 -36.56 -10.41 4.87
C ALA A 119 -37.97 -10.58 4.26
N SER A 120 -38.23 -11.70 3.58
CA SER A 120 -39.57 -12.05 3.06
C SER A 120 -40.64 -12.20 4.15
N ARG A 121 -40.24 -12.29 5.43
CA ARG A 121 -41.12 -12.40 6.59
C ARG A 121 -41.29 -11.10 7.38
N LEU A 122 -40.66 -10.01 6.94
CA LEU A 122 -40.88 -8.70 7.56
C LEU A 122 -42.37 -8.34 7.49
N ASP A 123 -42.91 -7.85 8.62
CA ASP A 123 -44.28 -7.40 8.69
C ASP A 123 -44.50 -6.23 7.71
N PRO A 124 -45.38 -6.38 6.71
CA PRO A 124 -45.64 -5.35 5.71
C PRO A 124 -46.41 -4.14 6.27
N ILE A 125 -46.83 -4.12 7.53
CA ILE A 125 -47.48 -2.97 8.18
C ILE A 125 -46.46 -2.10 8.93
N THR A 126 -45.43 -2.70 9.52
CA THR A 126 -44.40 -1.97 10.25
C THR A 126 -43.59 -1.05 9.32
N ARG A 127 -43.35 0.19 9.75
CA ARG A 127 -42.63 1.23 8.99
C ARG A 127 -41.52 1.84 9.83
N TYR A 128 -40.40 2.15 9.21
CA TYR A 128 -39.21 2.70 9.85
C TYR A 128 -38.85 4.05 9.26
N ALA A 129 -38.39 4.97 10.11
CA ALA A 129 -37.92 6.28 9.68
C ALA A 129 -36.56 6.19 8.96
N LEU A 130 -35.75 5.19 9.30
CA LEU A 130 -34.50 4.87 8.61
C LEU A 130 -34.39 3.35 8.44
N VAL A 131 -34.10 2.91 7.21
CA VAL A 131 -33.76 1.52 6.91
C VAL A 131 -32.32 1.48 6.45
N VAL A 132 -31.48 0.67 7.09
CA VAL A 132 -30.04 0.53 6.83
C VAL A 132 -29.77 -0.88 6.33
N CYS A 133 -29.34 -1.00 5.07
CA CYS A 133 -28.92 -2.26 4.46
C CYS A 133 -27.54 -2.04 3.84
N LEU A 134 -26.49 -2.00 4.68
CA LEU A 134 -25.12 -1.79 4.23
C LEU A 134 -24.34 -3.09 4.00
N ASP A 135 -24.90 -4.23 4.40
CA ASP A 135 -24.28 -5.53 4.25
C ASP A 135 -24.70 -6.27 2.95
N GLY A 136 -25.47 -5.60 2.08
CA GLY A 136 -25.91 -6.15 0.80
C GLY A 136 -27.27 -6.86 0.87
N LEU A 137 -27.88 -7.08 -0.29
CA LEU A 137 -29.21 -7.69 -0.40
C LEU A 137 -29.16 -9.22 -0.29
N GLU A 138 -28.08 -9.82 -0.78
CA GLU A 138 -27.87 -11.26 -0.85
C GLU A 138 -27.90 -11.96 0.53
N ARG A 139 -27.64 -11.21 1.60
CA ARG A 139 -27.63 -11.70 2.99
C ARG A 139 -28.97 -11.55 3.71
N LEU A 140 -29.99 -11.01 3.02
CA LEU A 140 -31.35 -10.89 3.53
C LEU A 140 -32.24 -12.12 3.24
N ASN A 141 -31.86 -12.90 2.23
CA ASN A 141 -32.47 -14.20 1.96
C ASN A 141 -31.99 -15.21 3.01
N SER A 142 -32.92 -16.01 3.53
CA SER A 142 -32.60 -17.17 4.38
C SER A 142 -32.63 -18.45 3.55
N ALA A 143 -32.02 -19.53 4.05
CA ALA A 143 -32.00 -20.85 3.43
C ALA A 143 -33.40 -21.46 3.25
N GLU A 144 -34.39 -21.06 4.06
CA GLU A 144 -35.75 -21.56 3.97
C GLU A 144 -36.67 -20.63 3.15
N GLY A 145 -37.37 -21.23 2.18
CA GLY A 145 -38.37 -20.55 1.35
C GLY A 145 -37.90 -20.29 -0.08
N THR A 146 -38.77 -19.66 -0.87
CA THR A 146 -38.42 -19.20 -2.22
C THR A 146 -37.52 -17.97 -2.09
N PRO A 147 -36.30 -17.99 -2.65
CA PRO A 147 -35.42 -16.83 -2.60
C PRO A 147 -36.07 -15.66 -3.34
N LEU A 148 -36.02 -14.48 -2.72
CA LEU A 148 -36.44 -13.24 -3.35
C LEU A 148 -35.35 -12.77 -4.32
N THR A 149 -35.76 -12.22 -5.46
CA THR A 149 -34.85 -11.51 -6.36
C THR A 149 -34.37 -10.20 -5.72
N ASP A 150 -33.32 -9.58 -6.26
CA ASP A 150 -32.84 -8.29 -5.77
C ASP A 150 -33.97 -7.23 -5.87
N ASP A 151 -34.75 -7.23 -6.95
CA ASP A 151 -35.91 -6.33 -7.10
C ASP A 151 -37.02 -6.61 -6.07
N ASP A 152 -37.29 -7.88 -5.74
CA ASP A 152 -38.25 -8.24 -4.69
C ASP A 152 -37.77 -7.82 -3.29
N LEU A 153 -36.46 -7.94 -3.03
CA LEU A 153 -35.83 -7.48 -1.80
C LEU A 153 -35.86 -5.95 -1.70
N LEU A 154 -35.54 -5.25 -2.79
CA LEU A 154 -35.66 -3.79 -2.88
C LEU A 154 -37.09 -3.34 -2.62
N ALA A 155 -38.08 -3.99 -3.23
CA ALA A 155 -39.49 -3.71 -3.00
C ALA A 155 -39.90 -3.95 -1.54
N THR A 156 -39.36 -5.00 -0.92
CA THR A 156 -39.60 -5.34 0.49
C THR A 156 -39.02 -4.28 1.42
N LEU A 157 -37.78 -3.87 1.19
CA LEU A 157 -37.14 -2.80 1.96
C LEU A 157 -37.84 -1.45 1.76
N ALA A 158 -38.21 -1.11 0.52
CA ALA A 158 -38.93 0.12 0.21
C ALA A 158 -40.29 0.19 0.93
N LYS A 159 -41.02 -0.93 0.99
CA LYS A 159 -42.27 -1.02 1.77
C LYS A 159 -42.03 -0.83 3.27
N ALA A 160 -40.87 -1.18 3.80
CA ALA A 160 -40.54 -0.97 5.20
C ALA A 160 -40.19 0.49 5.53
N VAL A 161 -39.90 1.33 4.54
CA VAL A 161 -39.60 2.75 4.74
C VAL A 161 -40.90 3.53 4.98
N ALA A 162 -40.93 4.37 6.03
CA ALA A 162 -42.02 5.30 6.28
C ALA A 162 -42.14 6.35 5.15
N PRO A 163 -43.28 7.04 4.98
CA PRO A 163 -43.46 8.02 3.90
C PRO A 163 -42.37 9.12 3.86
N ASP A 164 -41.94 9.62 5.02
CA ASP A 164 -40.85 10.59 5.16
C ASP A 164 -39.51 9.93 5.53
N GLY A 165 -39.45 8.60 5.43
CA GLY A 165 -38.32 7.79 5.83
C GLY A 165 -37.19 7.80 4.79
N THR A 166 -36.04 7.26 5.20
CA THR A 166 -34.85 7.15 4.35
C THR A 166 -34.37 5.71 4.29
N LEU A 167 -34.01 5.23 3.10
CA LEU A 167 -33.30 3.97 2.87
C LEU A 167 -31.83 4.27 2.59
N VAL A 168 -30.94 3.64 3.34
CA VAL A 168 -29.50 3.60 3.06
C VAL A 168 -29.17 2.19 2.61
N LEU A 169 -28.74 2.06 1.37
CA LEU A 169 -28.46 0.78 0.75
C LEU A 169 -27.03 0.76 0.23
N ARG A 170 -26.26 -0.26 0.57
CA ARG A 170 -25.03 -0.63 -0.14
C ARG A 170 -25.34 -1.74 -1.12
N HIS A 171 -24.94 -1.55 -2.37
CA HIS A 171 -24.97 -2.58 -3.39
C HIS A 171 -23.55 -2.89 -3.85
N GLU A 172 -23.15 -4.16 -3.86
CA GLU A 172 -21.86 -4.56 -4.41
C GLU A 172 -21.84 -4.33 -5.92
N ASN A 173 -20.74 -3.79 -6.44
CA ASN A 173 -20.59 -3.60 -7.88
C ASN A 173 -19.91 -4.82 -8.50
N PRO A 174 -20.56 -5.55 -9.43
CA PRO A 174 -19.95 -6.71 -10.07
C PRO A 174 -18.71 -6.36 -10.93
N LEU A 175 -18.56 -5.08 -11.34
CA LEU A 175 -17.39 -4.56 -12.06
C LEU A 175 -16.40 -3.81 -11.15
N GLY A 176 -16.57 -3.91 -9.83
CA GLY A 176 -15.71 -3.24 -8.86
C GLY A 176 -14.25 -3.69 -8.93
N VAL A 177 -13.30 -2.81 -8.59
CA VAL A 177 -11.86 -3.15 -8.61
C VAL A 177 -11.54 -4.43 -7.84
N HIS A 178 -12.25 -4.73 -6.75
CA HIS A 178 -12.03 -5.92 -5.94
C HIS A 178 -12.16 -7.22 -6.75
N THR A 179 -13.09 -7.30 -7.71
CA THR A 179 -13.27 -8.52 -8.53
C THR A 179 -12.09 -8.78 -9.48
N ALA A 180 -11.31 -7.74 -9.81
CA ALA A 180 -10.13 -7.84 -10.67
C ALA A 180 -8.83 -8.06 -9.90
N VAL A 181 -8.79 -7.76 -8.61
CA VAL A 181 -7.57 -7.81 -7.79
C VAL A 181 -7.60 -8.88 -6.71
N GLU A 182 -8.77 -9.23 -6.17
CA GLU A 182 -8.85 -10.21 -5.09
C GLU A 182 -8.65 -11.63 -5.62
N LEU A 183 -8.04 -12.46 -4.77
CA LEU A 183 -7.89 -13.89 -4.99
C LEU A 183 -9.13 -14.58 -4.43
N ASP A 184 -10.29 -14.33 -5.03
CA ASP A 184 -11.52 -15.02 -4.66
C ASP A 184 -11.57 -16.39 -5.37
N PRO A 185 -11.64 -17.51 -4.64
CA PRO A 185 -11.90 -18.80 -5.27
C PRO A 185 -13.18 -18.72 -6.11
N GLY A 186 -13.07 -19.11 -7.39
CA GLY A 186 -14.16 -18.92 -8.35
C GLY A 186 -15.47 -19.60 -7.94
N ALA A 187 -16.55 -19.37 -8.72
CA ALA A 187 -17.94 -19.74 -8.42
C ALA A 187 -18.21 -21.16 -7.88
N ARG A 188 -17.29 -22.12 -8.09
CA ARG A 188 -17.37 -23.50 -7.61
C ARG A 188 -16.93 -23.70 -6.16
N GLU A 189 -16.15 -22.76 -5.61
CA GLU A 189 -15.56 -22.79 -4.26
C GLU A 189 -15.89 -21.50 -3.47
N ARG A 190 -16.98 -20.81 -3.81
CA ARG A 190 -17.44 -19.64 -3.05
C ARG A 190 -17.65 -20.00 -1.59
N SER A 191 -17.49 -19.00 -0.73
CA SER A 191 -17.72 -19.14 0.71
C SER A 191 -19.09 -19.78 0.99
N ASP A 192 -19.15 -20.59 2.04
CA ASP A 192 -20.38 -21.25 2.51
C ASP A 192 -21.52 -20.23 2.80
N SER A 193 -21.23 -18.92 2.84
CA SER A 193 -22.19 -17.83 3.00
C SER A 193 -22.97 -17.47 1.73
N ALA A 194 -22.54 -17.94 0.56
CA ALA A 194 -23.16 -17.69 -0.74
C ALA A 194 -24.20 -18.78 -1.12
N TRP A 195 -25.15 -19.05 -0.20
CA TRP A 195 -26.18 -20.10 -0.30
C TRP A 195 -27.00 -20.01 -1.59
N TYR A 196 -27.26 -18.78 -2.03
CA TYR A 196 -27.91 -18.52 -3.29
C TYR A 196 -26.85 -18.08 -4.29
N PRO A 197 -26.77 -18.73 -5.46
CA PRO A 197 -26.07 -18.14 -6.58
C PRO A 197 -26.59 -16.71 -6.76
N PRO A 198 -25.71 -15.74 -7.08
CA PRO A 198 -26.15 -14.46 -7.63
C PRO A 198 -27.30 -14.69 -8.59
N GLY A 199 -28.36 -13.89 -8.46
CA GLY A 199 -29.46 -13.89 -9.42
C GLY A 199 -28.95 -13.75 -10.86
N SER A 200 -29.83 -13.94 -11.84
CA SER A 200 -29.43 -13.74 -13.23
C SER A 200 -28.84 -12.33 -13.40
N ALA A 201 -27.92 -12.14 -14.34
CA ALA A 201 -27.33 -10.82 -14.58
C ALA A 201 -28.39 -9.74 -14.92
N ALA A 202 -29.62 -10.14 -15.29
CA ALA A 202 -30.74 -9.24 -15.51
C ALA A 202 -31.35 -8.69 -14.21
N ASP A 203 -31.27 -9.45 -13.11
CA ASP A 203 -31.92 -9.08 -11.85
C ASP A 203 -31.04 -8.18 -10.98
N ARG A 204 -29.74 -8.05 -11.30
CA ARG A 204 -28.81 -7.19 -10.56
C ARG A 204 -28.56 -5.85 -11.27
N PRO A 205 -28.62 -4.71 -10.55
CA PRO A 205 -28.16 -3.44 -11.08
C PRO A 205 -26.71 -3.53 -11.61
N ALA A 206 -26.50 -3.20 -12.88
CA ALA A 206 -25.17 -3.18 -13.51
C ALA A 206 -24.45 -1.83 -13.31
N SER A 207 -25.15 -0.81 -12.83
CA SER A 207 -24.58 0.52 -12.57
C SER A 207 -25.32 1.25 -11.45
N LEU A 208 -24.68 2.28 -10.87
CA LEU A 208 -25.32 3.20 -9.91
C LEU A 208 -26.57 3.90 -10.51
N ALA A 209 -26.54 4.24 -11.80
CA ALA A 209 -27.67 4.86 -12.48
C ALA A 209 -28.86 3.88 -12.59
N GLU A 210 -28.58 2.61 -12.89
CA GLU A 210 -29.60 1.56 -12.94
C GLU A 210 -30.17 1.28 -11.55
N LEU A 211 -29.33 1.18 -10.52
CA LEU A 211 -29.77 1.03 -9.12
C LEU A 211 -30.71 2.18 -8.72
N THR A 212 -30.33 3.41 -9.05
CA THR A 212 -31.16 4.60 -8.79
C THR A 212 -32.50 4.54 -9.53
N THR A 213 -32.49 4.08 -10.78
CA THR A 213 -33.71 3.92 -11.59
C THR A 213 -34.64 2.84 -11.00
N ARG A 214 -34.08 1.72 -10.55
CA ARG A 214 -34.84 0.64 -9.91
C ARG A 214 -35.44 1.08 -8.57
N LEU A 215 -34.70 1.81 -7.75
CA LEU A 215 -35.25 2.38 -6.51
C LEU A 215 -36.44 3.32 -6.79
N ALA A 216 -36.38 4.10 -7.87
CA ALA A 216 -37.46 5.00 -8.25
C ALA A 216 -38.75 4.27 -8.65
N ILE A 217 -38.66 3.05 -9.22
CA ILE A 217 -39.83 2.19 -9.50
C ILE A 217 -40.60 1.87 -8.22
N PHE A 218 -39.89 1.74 -7.09
CA PHE A 218 -40.47 1.48 -5.77
C PHE A 218 -40.77 2.77 -4.98
N GLY A 219 -40.81 3.93 -5.64
CA GLY A 219 -41.16 5.20 -5.02
C GLY A 219 -40.05 5.82 -4.17
N LEU A 220 -38.81 5.34 -4.28
CA LEU A 220 -37.65 5.90 -3.59
C LEU A 220 -36.73 6.61 -4.57
N HIS A 221 -36.58 7.92 -4.44
CA HIS A 221 -35.66 8.72 -5.23
C HIS A 221 -34.31 8.82 -4.50
N SER A 222 -33.22 8.51 -5.21
CA SER A 222 -31.86 8.65 -4.66
C SER A 222 -31.53 10.13 -4.50
N THR A 223 -31.33 10.55 -3.25
CA THR A 223 -30.92 11.91 -2.89
C THR A 223 -29.41 12.07 -2.86
N ALA A 224 -28.68 10.98 -2.62
CA ALA A 224 -27.23 10.93 -2.74
C ALA A 224 -26.80 9.53 -3.18
N GLY A 225 -25.95 9.47 -4.20
CA GLY A 225 -25.29 8.24 -4.65
C GLY A 225 -23.78 8.38 -4.48
N TYR A 226 -23.16 7.38 -3.84
CA TYR A 226 -21.73 7.35 -3.57
C TYR A 226 -21.07 6.15 -4.24
N ALA A 227 -19.90 6.39 -4.84
CA ALA A 227 -18.94 5.33 -5.13
C ALA A 227 -18.15 5.00 -3.85
N ALA A 228 -18.21 3.74 -3.41
CA ALA A 228 -17.67 3.30 -2.14
C ALA A 228 -16.40 2.45 -2.34
N PHE A 229 -15.32 2.85 -1.65
CA PHE A 229 -13.98 2.26 -1.70
C PHE A 229 -13.48 1.96 -0.29
N PRO A 230 -12.51 1.04 -0.09
CA PRO A 230 -11.75 0.28 -1.09
C PRO A 230 -12.24 -1.17 -1.30
N THR A 231 -13.15 -1.65 -0.47
CA THR A 231 -13.78 -2.98 -0.57
C THR A 231 -15.29 -2.83 -0.40
N PRO A 232 -16.11 -3.76 -0.94
CA PRO A 232 -17.55 -3.70 -0.71
C PRO A 232 -17.86 -3.87 0.79
N GLY A 233 -17.19 -4.81 1.46
CA GLY A 233 -17.40 -5.18 2.86
C GLY A 233 -16.99 -4.15 3.91
N ASN A 234 -16.07 -3.23 3.60
CA ASN A 234 -15.65 -2.21 4.55
C ASN A 234 -15.22 -0.93 3.81
N PRO A 235 -16.17 -0.14 3.29
CA PRO A 235 -15.82 1.08 2.60
C PRO A 235 -15.47 2.17 3.61
N THR A 236 -14.29 2.76 3.43
CA THR A 236 -13.75 3.85 4.26
C THR A 236 -13.74 5.18 3.53
N VAL A 237 -14.00 5.17 2.21
CA VAL A 237 -14.07 6.36 1.37
C VAL A 237 -15.34 6.30 0.51
N LEU A 238 -16.13 7.36 0.56
CA LEU A 238 -17.35 7.55 -0.23
C LEU A 238 -17.16 8.79 -1.11
N ILE A 239 -17.12 8.60 -2.44
CA ILE A 239 -17.08 9.71 -3.41
C ILE A 239 -18.51 9.97 -3.85
N GLY A 240 -19.04 11.14 -3.54
CA GLY A 240 -20.43 11.49 -3.74
C GLY A 240 -20.69 12.43 -4.93
N PRO A 241 -21.92 12.97 -5.00
CA PRO A 241 -22.32 13.92 -6.03
C PRO A 241 -21.39 15.13 -6.10
N GLY A 242 -21.14 15.64 -7.30
CA GLY A 242 -20.24 16.78 -7.55
C GLY A 242 -18.76 16.41 -7.74
N LEU A 243 -18.35 15.18 -7.41
CA LEU A 243 -17.02 14.66 -7.78
C LEU A 243 -17.05 13.48 -8.74
N LEU A 244 -18.11 12.66 -8.73
CA LEU A 244 -18.25 11.53 -9.65
C LEU A 244 -18.27 11.99 -11.12
N GLY A 245 -17.39 11.42 -11.95
CA GLY A 245 -17.29 11.69 -13.38
C GLY A 245 -16.58 13.00 -13.77
N GLU A 246 -16.40 13.92 -12.81
CA GLU A 246 -15.82 15.26 -13.03
C GLU A 246 -14.29 15.25 -13.19
N VAL A 247 -13.78 14.86 -14.37
CA VAL A 247 -12.34 14.70 -14.66
C VAL A 247 -11.53 15.98 -14.40
N GLY A 248 -12.12 17.15 -14.60
CA GLY A 248 -11.48 18.46 -14.39
C GLY A 248 -11.50 18.99 -12.96
N ALA A 249 -12.10 18.26 -12.00
CA ALA A 249 -12.24 18.74 -10.64
C ALA A 249 -10.87 18.95 -9.96
N PRO A 250 -10.64 20.09 -9.27
CA PRO A 250 -9.36 20.37 -8.60
C PRO A 250 -9.03 19.36 -7.48
N LEU A 251 -10.04 18.62 -7.01
CA LEU A 251 -9.93 17.63 -5.94
C LEU A 251 -9.41 16.26 -6.42
N ARG A 252 -9.12 16.06 -7.72
CA ARG A 252 -8.71 14.75 -8.26
C ARG A 252 -7.44 14.21 -7.63
N GLY A 253 -6.38 15.00 -7.50
CA GLY A 253 -5.15 14.58 -6.81
C GLY A 253 -5.36 14.23 -5.34
N PRO A 254 -6.01 15.12 -4.54
CA PRO A 254 -6.40 14.79 -3.17
C PRO A 254 -7.18 13.48 -3.05
N VAL A 255 -8.22 13.28 -3.88
CA VAL A 255 -9.02 12.04 -3.89
C VAL A 255 -8.14 10.83 -4.23
N GLN A 256 -7.24 10.97 -5.18
CA GLN A 256 -6.31 9.90 -5.53
C GLN A 256 -5.42 9.47 -4.36
N ALA A 257 -4.83 10.44 -3.65
CA ALA A 257 -4.01 10.15 -2.47
C ALA A 257 -4.84 9.46 -1.39
N VAL A 258 -6.07 9.93 -1.13
CA VAL A 258 -7.00 9.32 -0.17
C VAL A 258 -7.35 7.88 -0.55
N LEU A 259 -7.66 7.61 -1.82
CA LEU A 259 -7.96 6.27 -2.33
C LEU A 259 -6.74 5.34 -2.23
N ALA A 260 -5.56 5.80 -2.68
CA ALA A 260 -4.34 5.00 -2.63
C ALA A 260 -4.02 4.54 -1.20
N ARG A 261 -4.30 5.41 -0.23
CA ARG A 261 -4.17 5.14 1.19
C ARG A 261 -5.21 4.14 1.70
N ALA A 262 -6.48 4.33 1.34
CA ALA A 262 -7.56 3.41 1.70
C ALA A 262 -7.28 1.99 1.19
N PHE A 263 -6.85 1.86 -0.07
CA PHE A 263 -6.42 0.57 -0.64
C PHE A 263 -5.20 -0.01 0.08
N THR A 264 -4.21 0.82 0.42
CA THR A 264 -3.04 0.35 1.18
C THR A 264 -3.44 -0.25 2.52
N ASP A 265 -4.39 0.36 3.24
CA ASP A 265 -4.84 -0.16 4.53
C ASP A 265 -5.69 -1.43 4.37
N ALA A 266 -6.61 -1.46 3.41
CA ALA A 266 -7.50 -2.61 3.23
C ALA A 266 -6.82 -3.87 2.69
N TYR A 267 -5.67 -3.73 2.02
CA TYR A 267 -4.94 -4.83 1.39
C TYR A 267 -3.54 -5.07 1.98
N ARG A 268 -3.18 -4.42 3.10
CA ARG A 268 -1.84 -4.50 3.70
C ARG A 268 -1.35 -5.93 3.90
N ASP A 269 -2.23 -6.79 4.42
CA ASP A 269 -1.92 -8.16 4.80
C ASP A 269 -2.66 -9.18 3.92
N ARG A 270 -3.19 -8.72 2.77
CA ARG A 270 -3.98 -9.54 1.84
C ARG A 270 -3.30 -9.56 0.48
N PRO A 271 -2.75 -10.71 0.03
CA PRO A 271 -2.19 -10.79 -1.30
C PRO A 271 -3.29 -10.61 -2.36
N VAL A 272 -2.93 -9.92 -3.44
CA VAL A 272 -3.82 -9.59 -4.55
C VAL A 272 -3.19 -10.03 -5.88
N LEU A 273 -4.03 -10.24 -6.90
CA LEU A 273 -3.59 -10.49 -8.27
C LEU A 273 -2.81 -9.30 -8.83
N SER A 274 -3.27 -8.07 -8.58
CA SER A 274 -2.60 -6.85 -9.02
C SER A 274 -2.87 -5.68 -8.08
N ASP A 275 -1.98 -4.69 -8.05
CA ASP A 275 -2.13 -3.53 -7.16
C ASP A 275 -3.39 -2.69 -7.51
N PRO A 276 -4.42 -2.64 -6.62
CA PRO A 276 -5.66 -1.94 -6.90
C PRO A 276 -5.49 -0.43 -7.04
N ARG A 277 -4.45 0.16 -6.44
CA ARG A 277 -4.18 1.61 -6.49
C ARG A 277 -3.94 2.08 -7.92
N ARG A 278 -3.34 1.23 -8.75
CA ARG A 278 -3.09 1.52 -10.17
C ARG A 278 -4.37 1.56 -10.98
N ILE A 279 -5.28 0.62 -10.75
CA ILE A 279 -6.57 0.54 -11.43
C ILE A 279 -7.44 1.72 -11.01
N ALA A 280 -7.53 1.97 -9.71
CA ALA A 280 -8.27 3.10 -9.16
C ALA A 280 -7.74 4.47 -9.64
N GLY A 281 -6.42 4.67 -9.66
CA GLY A 281 -5.82 5.90 -10.19
C GLY A 281 -6.12 6.13 -11.68
N ARG A 282 -6.14 5.06 -12.49
CA ARG A 282 -6.56 5.14 -13.90
C ARG A 282 -8.06 5.44 -14.03
N ALA A 283 -8.90 4.80 -13.22
CA ALA A 283 -10.33 5.02 -13.18
C ALA A 283 -10.65 6.50 -12.87
N LEU A 284 -9.99 7.04 -11.84
CA LEU A 284 -10.18 8.41 -11.40
C LEU A 284 -9.75 9.43 -12.47
N ARG A 285 -8.66 9.18 -13.20
CA ARG A 285 -8.26 10.04 -14.34
C ARG A 285 -9.23 9.97 -15.52
N ALA A 286 -9.92 8.85 -15.68
CA ALA A 286 -10.90 8.64 -16.74
C ALA A 286 -12.33 9.09 -16.36
N GLY A 287 -12.56 9.53 -15.12
CA GLY A 287 -13.92 9.81 -14.63
C GLY A 287 -14.76 8.54 -14.45
N ALA A 288 -14.12 7.38 -14.38
CA ALA A 288 -14.75 6.06 -14.32
C ALA A 288 -14.81 5.50 -12.88
N GLU A 289 -14.58 6.33 -11.86
CA GLU A 289 -14.58 5.88 -10.46
C GLU A 289 -15.90 5.25 -10.03
N ALA A 290 -17.05 5.71 -10.50
CA ALA A 290 -18.34 5.08 -10.20
C ALA A 290 -18.46 3.69 -10.82
N VAL A 291 -17.92 3.50 -12.03
CA VAL A 291 -17.97 2.24 -12.78
C VAL A 291 -17.11 1.17 -12.13
N LEU A 292 -15.95 1.57 -11.59
CA LEU A 292 -14.99 0.65 -10.97
C LEU A 292 -15.04 0.65 -9.43
N ALA A 293 -15.95 1.42 -8.82
CA ALA A 293 -16.14 1.42 -7.37
C ALA A 293 -16.44 -0.01 -6.88
N PRO A 294 -15.78 -0.53 -5.84
CA PRO A 294 -16.10 -1.82 -5.25
C PRO A 294 -17.58 -2.00 -4.86
N ALA A 295 -18.21 -0.92 -4.39
CA ALA A 295 -19.63 -0.88 -4.12
C ALA A 295 -20.22 0.51 -4.41
N TRP A 296 -21.54 0.58 -4.42
CA TRP A 296 -22.29 1.82 -4.39
C TRP A 296 -23.06 1.95 -3.09
N VAL A 297 -23.14 3.15 -2.54
CA VAL A 297 -24.00 3.47 -1.39
C VAL A 297 -25.00 4.51 -1.84
N THR A 298 -26.30 4.22 -1.72
CA THR A 298 -27.38 5.15 -2.04
C THR A 298 -28.12 5.55 -0.79
N VAL A 299 -28.45 6.83 -0.69
CA VAL A 299 -29.37 7.38 0.31
C VAL A 299 -30.62 7.84 -0.42
N SER A 300 -31.73 7.15 -0.19
CA SER A 300 -32.95 7.27 -0.99
C SER A 300 -34.18 7.52 -0.13
N ARG A 301 -35.13 8.31 -0.62
CA ARG A 301 -36.36 8.68 0.09
C ARG A 301 -37.48 9.00 -0.89
N ALA A 302 -38.72 8.99 -0.42
CA ALA A 302 -39.86 9.34 -1.27
C ALA A 302 -39.89 10.85 -1.61
N ALA A 303 -39.56 11.72 -0.65
CA ALA A 303 -39.54 13.17 -0.87
C ALA A 303 -38.57 13.90 0.06
N GLY A 304 -37.99 15.01 -0.42
CA GLY A 304 -37.07 15.87 0.34
C GLY A 304 -35.60 15.65 -0.01
N GLU A 305 -34.72 16.49 0.55
CA GLU A 305 -33.27 16.42 0.34
C GLU A 305 -32.53 16.00 1.62
N VAL A 306 -31.42 15.29 1.43
CA VAL A 306 -30.51 14.88 2.50
C VAL A 306 -29.20 15.61 2.33
N PRO A 307 -28.51 16.02 3.42
CA PRO A 307 -27.13 16.46 3.33
C PRO A 307 -26.27 15.46 2.56
N SER A 308 -25.67 15.90 1.47
CA SER A 308 -24.74 15.10 0.68
C SER A 308 -23.34 15.67 0.78
N HIS A 309 -22.35 14.79 0.63
CA HIS A 309 -20.94 15.15 0.70
C HIS A 309 -20.27 14.79 -0.62
N ALA A 310 -19.44 15.69 -1.14
CA ALA A 310 -18.62 15.40 -2.31
C ALA A 310 -17.63 14.26 -2.04
N LEU A 311 -17.05 14.24 -0.83
CA LEU A 311 -16.17 13.16 -0.36
C LEU A 311 -16.36 12.97 1.14
N LEU A 312 -16.56 11.73 1.58
CA LEU A 312 -16.38 11.31 2.97
C LEU A 312 -15.24 10.31 3.03
N ALA A 313 -14.32 10.49 3.97
CA ALA A 313 -13.26 9.54 4.24
C ALA A 313 -13.11 9.33 5.74
N GLY A 314 -12.75 8.12 6.17
CA GLY A 314 -12.58 7.78 7.57
C GLY A 314 -11.63 6.62 7.80
N ASP A 315 -11.41 6.29 9.06
CA ASP A 315 -10.61 5.12 9.43
C ASP A 315 -11.41 3.83 9.21
N ALA A 316 -10.71 2.71 8.99
CA ALA A 316 -11.33 1.38 8.83
C ALA A 316 -11.99 0.90 10.13
N ASP A 317 -11.30 1.08 11.26
CA ASP A 317 -11.69 0.48 12.55
C ASP A 317 -12.04 1.53 13.60
N GLY A 318 -12.15 2.81 13.22
CA GLY A 318 -12.33 3.93 14.14
C GLY A 318 -13.44 4.91 13.73
N PRO A 319 -13.92 5.74 14.66
CA PRO A 319 -15.00 6.69 14.40
C PRO A 319 -14.54 7.91 13.58
N HIS A 320 -13.23 8.11 13.41
CA HIS A 320 -12.68 9.28 12.75
C HIS A 320 -13.18 9.39 11.30
N ALA A 321 -13.69 10.57 10.96
CA ALA A 321 -14.18 10.90 9.63
C ALA A 321 -13.87 12.36 9.29
N TYR A 322 -13.62 12.63 8.01
CA TYR A 322 -13.42 13.96 7.48
C TYR A 322 -14.04 14.09 6.07
N THR A 323 -14.28 15.33 5.66
CA THR A 323 -14.74 15.69 4.31
C THR A 323 -13.71 16.59 3.63
N LEU A 324 -13.71 16.61 2.30
CA LEU A 324 -13.02 17.63 1.52
C LEU A 324 -14.03 18.64 0.97
N THR A 325 -13.78 19.92 1.22
CA THR A 325 -14.55 21.02 0.63
C THR A 325 -13.64 21.85 -0.28
N PRO A 326 -14.05 22.20 -1.51
CA PRO A 326 -13.26 23.06 -2.38
C PRO A 326 -12.85 24.39 -1.71
N ALA A 327 -11.66 24.89 -2.03
CA ALA A 327 -11.11 26.15 -1.57
C ALA A 327 -10.25 26.79 -2.68
N ASP A 328 -9.88 28.07 -2.53
CA ASP A 328 -9.19 28.85 -3.58
C ASP A 328 -7.88 28.19 -4.08
N TRP A 329 -7.14 27.54 -3.19
CA TRP A 329 -5.88 26.85 -3.50
C TRP A 329 -6.03 25.32 -3.57
N GLY A 330 -7.27 24.80 -3.57
CA GLY A 330 -7.54 23.37 -3.66
C GLY A 330 -8.73 22.95 -2.82
N ALA A 331 -8.48 22.46 -1.61
CA ALA A 331 -9.48 21.98 -0.68
C ALA A 331 -9.15 22.34 0.77
N THR A 332 -10.15 22.26 1.62
CA THR A 332 -9.96 22.14 3.07
C THR A 332 -10.46 20.76 3.49
N ALA A 333 -9.60 20.00 4.16
CA ALA A 333 -10.01 18.80 4.86
C ALA A 333 -10.55 19.18 6.23
N THR A 334 -11.83 18.90 6.49
CA THR A 334 -12.48 19.23 7.75
C THR A 334 -12.83 17.95 8.49
N THR A 335 -12.27 17.80 9.68
CA THR A 335 -12.62 16.70 10.59
C THR A 335 -14.09 16.82 11.01
N LEU A 336 -14.87 15.79 10.73
CA LEU A 336 -16.29 15.68 11.06
C LEU A 336 -16.52 14.92 12.36
N VAL A 337 -15.70 13.90 12.60
CA VAL A 337 -15.64 13.16 13.86
C VAL A 337 -14.18 13.12 14.30
N PRO A 338 -13.83 13.79 15.42
CA PRO A 338 -12.46 13.73 15.92
C PRO A 338 -12.13 12.31 16.34
N ALA A 339 -10.88 11.91 16.13
CA ALA A 339 -10.37 10.75 16.83
C ALA A 339 -10.16 11.12 18.31
N ASP A 340 -10.34 10.16 19.22
CA ASP A 340 -9.99 10.34 20.62
C ASP A 340 -8.50 10.73 20.72
N GLU A 341 -8.22 11.83 21.43
CA GLU A 341 -6.86 12.36 21.63
C GLU A 341 -5.94 11.38 22.39
N SER A 342 -6.53 10.40 23.08
CA SER A 342 -5.81 9.30 23.72
C SER A 342 -5.20 8.31 22.71
N VAL A 343 -5.69 8.27 21.47
CA VAL A 343 -5.25 7.35 20.42
C VAL A 343 -3.84 7.74 19.95
N ARG A 344 -2.85 7.11 20.59
CA ARG A 344 -1.43 7.20 20.23
C ARG A 344 -0.95 5.91 19.60
N ARG A 345 -0.10 6.02 18.59
CA ARG A 345 0.54 4.88 17.93
C ARG A 345 2.02 5.17 17.74
N GLY A 346 2.89 4.51 18.50
CA GLY A 346 4.35 4.66 18.31
C GLY A 346 4.85 6.10 18.42
N GLY A 347 4.32 6.90 19.36
CA GLY A 347 4.66 8.33 19.46
C GLY A 347 4.06 9.21 18.36
N LEU A 348 3.07 8.70 17.63
CA LEU A 348 2.22 9.46 16.71
C LEU A 348 0.88 9.76 17.39
N ARG A 349 0.37 10.97 17.17
CA ARG A 349 -0.97 11.41 17.55
C ARG A 349 -1.82 11.63 16.30
N ARG A 350 -3.14 11.48 16.45
CA ARG A 350 -4.09 11.79 15.38
C ARG A 350 -4.15 13.28 15.09
N VAL A 351 -4.36 13.62 13.81
CA VAL A 351 -4.62 14.99 13.39
C VAL A 351 -6.12 15.23 13.40
N ASN A 352 -6.54 16.22 14.18
CA ASN A 352 -7.93 16.68 14.26
C ASN A 352 -7.99 18.15 13.77
N GLY A 353 -9.18 18.58 13.33
CA GLY A 353 -9.45 19.95 12.90
C GLY A 353 -9.48 20.13 11.37
N ALA A 354 -9.25 21.38 10.94
CA ALA A 354 -9.21 21.75 9.52
C ALA A 354 -7.77 21.77 9.01
N PHE A 355 -7.54 21.26 7.79
CA PHE A 355 -6.22 21.22 7.16
C PHE A 355 -6.31 21.67 5.69
N PRO A 356 -5.50 22.63 5.24
CA PRO A 356 -5.48 23.05 3.85
C PRO A 356 -4.82 21.97 2.98
N VAL A 357 -5.45 21.65 1.86
CA VAL A 357 -5.00 20.63 0.91
C VAL A 357 -4.84 21.30 -0.44
N PRO A 358 -3.63 21.29 -1.05
CA PRO A 358 -3.46 21.90 -2.35
C PRO A 358 -4.22 21.11 -3.42
N ALA A 359 -4.63 21.79 -4.49
CA ALA A 359 -4.92 21.12 -5.75
C ALA A 359 -3.64 20.47 -6.31
N GLY A 360 -3.76 19.61 -7.31
CA GLY A 360 -2.60 19.14 -8.06
C GLY A 360 -2.55 17.65 -8.29
N VAL A 361 -1.37 17.16 -8.64
CA VAL A 361 -1.10 15.75 -8.97
C VAL A 361 -0.25 15.13 -7.87
N VAL A 362 -0.43 13.85 -7.60
CA VAL A 362 0.37 13.13 -6.62
C VAL A 362 1.84 13.08 -7.08
N LEU A 363 2.77 13.51 -6.22
CA LEU A 363 4.20 13.62 -6.54
C LEU A 363 4.79 12.28 -6.97
N GLU A 364 4.42 11.18 -6.30
CA GLU A 364 4.87 9.83 -6.65
C GLU A 364 4.57 9.48 -8.11
N GLU A 365 3.39 9.83 -8.63
CA GLU A 365 3.07 9.53 -10.04
C GLU A 365 3.97 10.28 -11.01
N ARG A 366 4.29 11.54 -10.69
CA ARG A 366 5.23 12.34 -11.48
C ARG A 366 6.63 11.72 -11.44
N LEU A 367 7.11 11.31 -10.27
CA LEU A 367 8.42 10.65 -10.11
C LEU A 367 8.47 9.31 -10.86
N LEU A 368 7.42 8.48 -10.76
CA LEU A 368 7.29 7.23 -11.51
C LEU A 368 7.29 7.47 -13.02
N GLY A 369 6.57 8.49 -13.50
CA GLY A 369 6.55 8.87 -14.90
C GLY A 369 7.91 9.33 -15.43
N LEU A 370 8.68 10.06 -14.62
CA LEU A 370 10.05 10.46 -14.95
C LEU A 370 10.99 9.25 -15.01
N CYS A 371 10.88 8.33 -14.05
CA CYS A 371 11.63 7.07 -14.06
C CYS A 371 11.32 6.22 -15.30
N ALA A 372 10.04 6.11 -15.68
CA ALA A 372 9.62 5.33 -16.84
C ALA A 372 10.18 5.88 -18.17
N ARG A 373 10.41 7.19 -18.25
CA ARG A 373 11.03 7.85 -19.42
C ARG A 373 12.56 7.96 -19.32
N ALA A 374 13.17 7.43 -18.26
CA ALA A 374 14.59 7.61 -17.94
C ALA A 374 15.04 9.09 -17.88
N ASP A 375 14.13 10.00 -17.50
CA ASP A 375 14.41 11.43 -17.38
C ASP A 375 15.03 11.76 -16.01
N LEU A 376 16.34 11.52 -15.91
CA LEU A 376 17.11 11.75 -14.69
C LEU A 376 17.24 13.25 -14.35
N VAL A 377 17.15 14.14 -15.34
CA VAL A 377 17.25 15.59 -15.12
C VAL A 377 15.96 16.12 -14.51
N GLY A 378 14.81 15.73 -15.06
CA GLY A 378 13.50 16.02 -14.50
C GLY A 378 13.36 15.43 -13.10
N LEU A 379 13.80 14.17 -12.89
CA LEU A 379 13.78 13.54 -11.58
C LEU A 379 14.60 14.33 -10.55
N ARG A 380 15.84 14.73 -10.89
CA ARG A 380 16.68 15.56 -10.02
C ARG A 380 15.99 16.88 -9.67
N THR A 381 15.31 17.49 -10.63
CA THR A 381 14.61 18.77 -10.44
C THR A 381 13.48 18.63 -9.43
N GLU A 382 12.65 17.59 -9.56
CA GLU A 382 11.55 17.33 -8.62
C GLU A 382 12.05 16.97 -7.22
N LEU A 383 13.10 16.15 -7.11
CA LEU A 383 13.68 15.81 -5.81
C LEU A 383 14.30 17.05 -5.14
N ARG A 384 14.95 17.95 -5.89
CA ARG A 384 15.46 19.22 -5.34
C ARG A 384 14.33 20.11 -4.84
N ARG A 385 13.21 20.14 -5.55
CA ARG A 385 12.02 20.89 -5.13
C ARG A 385 11.40 20.30 -3.86
N LEU A 386 11.32 18.97 -3.77
CA LEU A 386 10.91 18.28 -2.54
C LEU A 386 11.84 18.63 -1.37
N ALA A 387 13.15 18.59 -1.57
CA ALA A 387 14.14 18.93 -0.55
C ALA A 387 14.00 20.38 -0.09
N ALA A 388 13.92 21.33 -1.03
CA ALA A 388 13.74 22.74 -0.71
C ALA A 388 12.43 23.01 0.03
N TRP A 389 11.35 22.29 -0.34
CA TRP A 389 10.07 22.39 0.38
C TRP A 389 10.19 21.88 1.81
N LEU A 390 10.80 20.70 2.04
CA LEU A 390 11.01 20.16 3.39
C LEU A 390 11.93 21.03 4.25
N ASP A 391 13.00 21.56 3.66
CA ASP A 391 13.90 22.51 4.33
C ASP A 391 13.12 23.77 4.76
N GLY A 392 12.21 24.27 3.90
CA GLY A 392 11.33 25.40 4.21
C GLY A 392 10.29 25.12 5.31
N GLN A 393 9.93 23.84 5.54
CA GLN A 393 9.08 23.43 6.68
C GLN A 393 9.87 23.23 7.98
N SER A 394 11.21 23.20 7.91
CA SER A 394 12.06 22.89 9.05
C SER A 394 12.38 24.13 9.90
N ARG A 395 12.56 23.92 11.21
CA ARG A 395 13.13 24.90 12.15
C ARG A 395 14.31 24.23 12.84
N ASP A 396 15.50 24.84 12.74
CA ASP A 396 16.76 24.31 13.28
C ASP A 396 17.08 22.86 12.82
N GLY A 397 16.66 22.50 11.60
CA GLY A 397 16.86 21.17 11.03
C GLY A 397 15.81 20.12 11.45
N TRP A 398 14.75 20.53 12.15
CA TRP A 398 13.66 19.66 12.60
C TRP A 398 12.33 20.04 11.94
N VAL A 399 11.59 19.05 11.48
CA VAL A 399 10.24 19.20 10.92
C VAL A 399 9.23 18.80 11.99
N SER A 400 8.26 19.68 12.25
CA SER A 400 7.18 19.45 13.22
C SER A 400 5.85 19.21 12.51
N GLY A 401 4.91 18.59 13.20
CA GLY A 401 3.56 18.38 12.68
C GLY A 401 3.48 17.31 11.60
N PRO A 402 2.35 17.24 10.86
CA PRO A 402 2.10 16.17 9.89
C PRO A 402 3.11 16.09 8.74
N MET A 403 3.73 17.22 8.37
CA MET A 403 4.75 17.30 7.31
C MET A 403 5.97 16.43 7.61
N ALA A 404 6.24 16.12 8.88
CA ALA A 404 7.30 15.21 9.28
C ALA A 404 7.05 13.75 8.85
N LEU A 405 5.82 13.40 8.48
CA LEU A 405 5.43 12.07 8.00
C LEU A 405 5.18 12.05 6.48
N ALA A 406 5.56 13.11 5.77
CA ALA A 406 5.34 13.21 4.33
C ALA A 406 5.83 11.95 3.58
N ASP A 407 5.06 11.56 2.57
CA ASP A 407 5.38 10.50 1.61
C ASP A 407 5.14 11.02 0.20
N ALA A 408 5.88 10.55 -0.80
CA ALA A 408 5.68 10.95 -2.19
C ALA A 408 4.24 10.63 -2.67
N GLY A 409 3.62 9.57 -2.16
CA GLY A 409 2.23 9.19 -2.46
C GLY A 409 1.17 10.05 -1.76
N GLU A 410 1.56 10.86 -0.78
CA GLU A 410 0.69 11.79 -0.05
C GLU A 410 1.01 13.26 -0.33
N LEU A 411 2.08 13.54 -1.08
CA LEU A 411 2.42 14.89 -1.51
C LEU A 411 1.72 15.21 -2.82
N LEU A 412 1.17 16.40 -2.88
CA LEU A 412 0.43 16.96 -4.00
C LEU A 412 1.20 18.14 -4.57
N ASP A 413 1.22 18.22 -5.89
CA ASP A 413 1.95 19.23 -6.66
C ASP A 413 1.00 19.96 -7.62
N ASP A 414 0.77 21.25 -7.38
CA ASP A 414 -0.02 22.14 -8.24
C ASP A 414 0.81 22.80 -9.37
N GLY A 415 2.12 22.49 -9.44
CA GLY A 415 3.08 23.08 -10.37
C GLY A 415 3.86 24.27 -9.80
N ALA A 416 3.37 24.92 -8.75
CA ALA A 416 4.02 26.05 -8.07
C ALA A 416 4.54 25.66 -6.68
N GLN A 417 3.72 24.97 -5.89
CA GLN A 417 3.98 24.59 -4.51
C GLN A 417 3.69 23.11 -4.27
N LEU A 418 4.35 22.56 -3.26
CA LEU A 418 4.04 21.23 -2.74
C LEU A 418 3.20 21.39 -1.47
N GLY A 419 2.27 20.47 -1.27
CA GLY A 419 1.53 20.35 -0.02
C GLY A 419 1.10 18.92 0.24
N LEU A 420 0.54 18.70 1.42
CA LEU A 420 0.18 17.36 1.88
C LEU A 420 -1.30 17.07 1.60
N ALA A 421 -1.60 15.86 1.18
CA ALA A 421 -2.95 15.30 1.24
C ALA A 421 -3.42 15.26 2.71
N PRO A 422 -4.73 15.11 2.99
CA PRO A 422 -5.27 15.15 4.36
C PRO A 422 -4.50 14.22 5.31
N PRO A 423 -3.71 14.74 6.27
CA PRO A 423 -2.89 13.89 7.11
C PRO A 423 -3.72 13.13 8.13
N ARG A 424 -3.28 11.91 8.44
CA ARG A 424 -3.90 11.08 9.49
C ARG A 424 -3.18 11.19 10.83
N TRP A 425 -1.88 11.35 10.78
CA TRP A 425 -0.99 11.27 11.92
C TRP A 425 -0.03 12.45 11.95
N SER A 426 0.44 12.78 13.15
CA SER A 426 1.47 13.76 13.41
C SER A 426 2.37 13.19 14.50
N PRO A 427 3.70 13.30 14.40
CA PRO A 427 4.57 12.82 15.45
C PRO A 427 4.44 13.72 16.69
N ASP A 428 4.60 13.11 17.86
CA ASP A 428 4.57 13.82 19.15
C ASP A 428 5.78 14.75 19.30
N ARG A 429 6.90 14.36 18.71
CA ARG A 429 8.16 15.11 18.71
C ARG A 429 8.55 15.48 17.27
N PRO A 430 9.23 16.62 17.08
CA PRO A 430 9.81 16.96 15.79
C PRO A 430 10.76 15.86 15.30
N VAL A 431 10.84 15.68 13.98
CA VAL A 431 11.69 14.68 13.32
C VAL A 431 12.79 15.42 12.53
N PRO A 432 14.05 14.95 12.53
CA PRO A 432 15.10 15.60 11.73
C PRO A 432 14.74 15.62 10.24
N VAL A 433 14.95 16.75 9.56
CA VAL A 433 14.63 16.88 8.12
C VAL A 433 15.30 15.80 7.27
N GLU A 434 16.54 15.44 7.60
CA GLU A 434 17.29 14.36 6.95
C GLU A 434 16.62 12.98 7.12
N THR A 435 15.96 12.74 8.25
CA THR A 435 15.20 11.50 8.47
C THR A 435 13.93 11.48 7.62
N VAL A 436 13.22 12.61 7.53
CA VAL A 436 12.03 12.74 6.68
C VAL A 436 12.37 12.54 5.20
N LEU A 437 13.42 13.21 4.71
CA LEU A 437 13.93 13.05 3.34
C LEU A 437 14.36 11.61 3.06
N THR A 438 15.11 11.00 3.98
CA THR A 438 15.53 9.60 3.84
C THR A 438 14.32 8.68 3.77
N ARG A 439 13.29 8.90 4.60
CA ARG A 439 12.06 8.11 4.57
C ARG A 439 11.32 8.23 3.24
N VAL A 440 11.11 9.45 2.74
CA VAL A 440 10.44 9.67 1.44
C VAL A 440 11.21 8.99 0.31
N ALA A 441 12.53 9.19 0.24
CA ALA A 441 13.38 8.59 -0.77
C ALA A 441 13.39 7.05 -0.68
N TRP A 442 13.47 6.50 0.52
CA TRP A 442 13.47 5.06 0.74
C TRP A 442 12.14 4.41 0.39
N ARG A 443 11.01 5.02 0.79
CA ARG A 443 9.67 4.52 0.47
C ARG A 443 9.41 4.54 -1.03
N PHE A 444 9.80 5.62 -1.71
CA PHE A 444 9.73 5.71 -3.16
C PHE A 444 10.63 4.64 -3.82
N ALA A 445 11.87 4.47 -3.37
CA ALA A 445 12.79 3.45 -3.89
C ALA A 445 12.22 2.03 -3.71
N ALA A 446 11.71 1.72 -2.53
CA ALA A 446 11.09 0.44 -2.20
C ALA A 446 9.89 0.15 -3.12
N ARG A 447 8.99 1.10 -3.31
CA ARG A 447 7.86 0.96 -4.24
C ARG A 447 8.31 0.85 -5.69
N LEU A 448 9.31 1.61 -6.11
CA LEU A 448 9.81 1.55 -7.49
C LEU A 448 10.33 0.16 -7.85
N ILE A 449 11.17 -0.44 -7.00
CA ILE A 449 11.79 -1.75 -7.29
C ILE A 449 10.83 -2.92 -7.12
N THR A 450 9.82 -2.80 -6.25
CA THR A 450 8.86 -3.88 -5.99
C THR A 450 7.63 -3.82 -6.89
N SER A 451 7.25 -2.64 -7.40
CA SER A 451 6.06 -2.50 -8.23
C SER A 451 6.23 -2.98 -9.67
N GLY A 452 7.44 -3.35 -10.10
CA GLY A 452 7.66 -3.70 -11.50
C GLY A 452 7.39 -2.52 -12.45
N GLN A 453 7.63 -1.26 -12.05
CA GLN A 453 7.60 -0.12 -12.99
C GLN A 453 8.93 0.04 -13.74
N PRO A 454 8.94 0.47 -15.02
CA PRO A 454 10.19 0.74 -15.72
C PRO A 454 11.00 1.82 -15.00
N HIS A 455 12.32 1.62 -14.86
CA HIS A 455 13.22 2.57 -14.22
C HIS A 455 14.65 2.49 -14.78
N PRO A 456 15.45 3.56 -14.68
CA PRO A 456 16.77 3.65 -15.32
C PRO A 456 17.90 2.92 -14.58
N TRP A 457 17.71 2.53 -13.32
CA TRP A 457 18.77 1.89 -12.51
C TRP A 457 18.87 0.37 -12.71
N PRO A 458 20.04 -0.24 -12.43
CA PRO A 458 20.22 -1.70 -12.48
C PRO A 458 19.26 -2.42 -11.53
N ILE A 459 18.74 -3.59 -11.94
CA ILE A 459 17.84 -4.41 -11.09
C ILE A 459 18.56 -5.12 -9.95
N THR A 460 19.86 -4.92 -9.79
CA THR A 460 20.60 -5.38 -8.61
C THR A 460 20.57 -4.34 -7.49
N SER A 461 20.08 -3.13 -7.76
CA SER A 461 20.06 -2.04 -6.77
C SER A 461 19.04 -2.35 -5.69
N SER A 462 19.48 -2.51 -4.44
CA SER A 462 18.58 -2.64 -3.31
C SER A 462 17.80 -1.33 -3.07
N ALA A 463 16.75 -1.37 -2.25
CA ALA A 463 16.04 -0.16 -1.85
C ALA A 463 17.00 0.84 -1.16
N VAL A 464 17.95 0.34 -0.39
CA VAL A 464 18.98 1.14 0.30
C VAL A 464 19.93 1.81 -0.70
N ASP A 465 20.43 1.08 -1.69
CA ASP A 465 21.33 1.63 -2.72
C ASP A 465 20.62 2.72 -3.52
N LEU A 466 19.39 2.45 -3.94
CA LEU A 466 18.58 3.40 -4.69
C LEU A 466 18.25 4.65 -3.85
N THR A 467 17.98 4.49 -2.55
CA THR A 467 17.82 5.63 -1.62
C THR A 467 19.08 6.49 -1.63
N GLY A 468 20.26 5.88 -1.53
CA GLY A 468 21.54 6.60 -1.59
C GLY A 468 21.73 7.35 -2.91
N LEU A 469 21.35 6.75 -4.04
CA LEU A 469 21.39 7.41 -5.34
C LEU A 469 20.42 8.60 -5.43
N LEU A 470 19.18 8.44 -4.97
CA LEU A 470 18.17 9.50 -4.97
C LEU A 470 18.58 10.68 -4.09
N LEU A 471 19.10 10.43 -2.89
CA LEU A 471 19.66 11.47 -2.03
C LEU A 471 20.91 12.12 -2.65
N GLY A 472 21.76 11.33 -3.32
CA GLY A 472 22.92 11.86 -4.04
C GLY A 472 22.55 12.82 -5.17
N MET A 473 21.38 12.65 -5.81
CA MET A 473 20.91 13.59 -6.85
C MET A 473 20.61 14.99 -6.32
N ILE A 474 20.33 15.11 -5.02
CA ILE A 474 20.05 16.38 -4.34
C ILE A 474 21.20 16.81 -3.43
N ASP A 475 22.40 16.29 -3.69
CA ASP A 475 23.63 16.64 -2.95
C ASP A 475 23.52 16.31 -1.44
N ARG A 476 22.78 15.23 -1.10
CA ARG A 476 22.65 14.66 0.24
C ARG A 476 23.27 13.25 0.31
N THR A 477 23.66 12.83 1.50
CA THR A 477 24.30 11.52 1.73
C THR A 477 23.45 10.66 2.63
N LEU A 478 23.30 9.38 2.27
CA LEU A 478 22.57 8.42 3.10
C LEU A 478 23.41 8.07 4.34
N ARG A 479 22.90 8.42 5.51
CA ARG A 479 23.48 8.03 6.80
C ARG A 479 22.74 6.82 7.37
N ALA A 480 23.47 5.88 7.96
CA ALA A 480 22.90 4.67 8.55
C ALA A 480 21.88 4.99 9.65
N ASP A 481 22.15 6.01 10.48
CA ASP A 481 21.24 6.41 11.56
C ASP A 481 19.95 7.06 11.02
N SER A 482 20.05 7.88 9.96
CA SER A 482 18.87 8.45 9.30
C SER A 482 18.00 7.36 8.66
N LEU A 483 18.61 6.34 8.05
CA LEU A 483 17.89 5.20 7.49
C LEU A 483 17.18 4.39 8.57
N ARG A 484 17.87 4.09 9.69
CA ARG A 484 17.28 3.38 10.81
C ARG A 484 16.08 4.16 11.37
N ALA A 485 16.25 5.45 11.62
CA ALA A 485 15.17 6.31 12.12
C ALA A 485 13.99 6.42 11.14
N ALA A 486 14.27 6.47 9.82
CA ALA A 486 13.24 6.48 8.78
C ALA A 486 12.41 5.18 8.78
N ILE A 487 13.06 4.03 8.98
CA ILE A 487 12.39 2.72 9.07
C ILE A 487 11.60 2.60 10.38
N GLU A 488 12.12 3.06 11.52
CA GLU A 488 11.33 3.08 12.77
C GLU A 488 10.04 3.87 12.60
N LEU A 489 10.11 5.03 11.94
CA LEU A 489 8.93 5.85 11.68
C LEU A 489 7.89 5.14 10.79
N GLU A 490 8.36 4.33 9.85
CA GLU A 490 7.48 3.48 9.02
C GLU A 490 6.83 2.35 9.83
N LEU A 491 7.57 1.74 10.75
CA LEU A 491 7.04 0.74 11.68
C LEU A 491 6.01 1.36 12.63
N ASP A 492 6.23 2.59 13.10
CA ASP A 492 5.26 3.30 13.92
C ASP A 492 3.97 3.59 13.15
N LEU A 493 4.05 3.98 11.88
CA LEU A 493 2.87 4.18 11.03
C LEU A 493 2.09 2.89 10.78
N SER A 494 2.79 1.76 10.58
CA SER A 494 2.16 0.45 10.38
C SER A 494 1.31 0.01 11.57
N GLY A 495 1.64 0.47 12.78
CA GLY A 495 0.94 0.08 14.00
C GLY A 495 1.23 -1.35 14.45
N LEU A 496 2.26 -1.99 13.90
CA LEU A 496 2.61 -3.37 14.24
C LEU A 496 2.98 -3.50 15.73
N PRO A 497 2.56 -4.60 16.40
CA PRO A 497 2.97 -4.92 17.76
C PRO A 497 4.49 -4.98 17.91
N LEU A 498 5.01 -4.59 19.08
CA LEU A 498 6.46 -4.52 19.34
C LEU A 498 7.20 -5.83 19.03
N ALA A 499 6.56 -6.98 19.30
CA ALA A 499 7.12 -8.30 19.06
C ALA A 499 7.41 -8.59 17.57
N GLU A 500 6.65 -8.01 16.65
CA GLU A 500 6.78 -8.24 15.20
C GLU A 500 7.72 -7.24 14.53
N ARG A 501 8.03 -6.13 15.20
CA ARG A 501 8.82 -5.02 14.63
C ARG A 501 10.23 -5.43 14.24
N ASP A 502 10.89 -6.28 15.01
CA ASP A 502 12.27 -6.70 14.72
C ASP A 502 12.37 -7.60 13.47
N GLY A 503 11.35 -8.43 13.24
CA GLY A 503 11.20 -9.20 12.00
C GLY A 503 10.98 -8.26 10.83
N ARG A 504 9.97 -7.40 10.94
CA ARG A 504 9.61 -6.46 9.87
C ARG A 504 10.73 -5.49 9.53
N ARG A 505 11.47 -4.98 10.52
CA ARG A 505 12.64 -4.11 10.31
C ARG A 505 13.68 -4.78 9.41
N ARG A 506 13.99 -6.05 9.68
CA ARG A 506 14.97 -6.82 8.88
C ARG A 506 14.49 -7.02 7.45
N GLU A 507 13.20 -7.30 7.25
CA GLU A 507 12.60 -7.40 5.92
C GLU A 507 12.72 -6.08 5.14
N LEU A 508 12.37 -4.95 5.77
CA LEU A 508 12.44 -3.63 5.16
C LEU A 508 13.87 -3.22 4.79
N LEU A 509 14.85 -3.56 5.63
CA LEU A 509 16.27 -3.32 5.35
C LEU A 509 16.83 -4.23 4.24
N ALA A 510 16.31 -5.45 4.12
CA ALA A 510 16.75 -6.44 3.13
C ALA A 510 16.01 -6.34 1.80
N LEU A 511 15.18 -5.30 1.61
CA LEU A 511 14.35 -5.18 0.42
C LEU A 511 15.19 -5.04 -0.85
N ALA A 512 15.12 -6.07 -1.68
CA ALA A 512 15.82 -6.19 -2.94
C ALA A 512 14.83 -6.39 -4.10
N PRO A 513 15.27 -6.15 -5.35
CA PRO A 513 14.43 -6.40 -6.51
C PRO A 513 13.99 -7.87 -6.59
N GLY A 514 12.72 -8.10 -6.93
CA GLY A 514 12.08 -9.42 -6.88
C GLY A 514 11.46 -9.78 -5.53
N ALA A 515 11.58 -8.92 -4.51
CA ALA A 515 10.77 -9.02 -3.30
C ALA A 515 9.31 -8.58 -3.56
N ALA A 516 8.40 -9.07 -2.71
CA ALA A 516 7.02 -8.59 -2.71
C ALA A 516 6.94 -7.09 -2.37
N THR A 517 5.92 -6.42 -2.90
CA THR A 517 5.59 -5.03 -2.58
C THR A 517 5.38 -4.83 -1.08
N ILE A 518 5.95 -3.76 -0.54
CA ILE A 518 5.94 -3.47 0.92
C ILE A 518 4.55 -3.13 1.48
N ASP A 519 3.67 -2.61 0.62
CA ASP A 519 2.35 -2.10 0.99
C ASP A 519 1.28 -3.15 0.69
N VAL A 520 1.03 -3.42 -0.60
CA VAL A 520 -0.02 -4.32 -1.07
C VAL A 520 0.62 -5.43 -1.89
N PRO A 521 0.75 -6.67 -1.36
CA PRO A 521 1.46 -7.76 -2.03
C PRO A 521 0.74 -8.22 -3.30
N GLY A 522 1.24 -7.80 -4.47
CA GLY A 522 0.64 -8.09 -5.79
C GLY A 522 1.39 -9.18 -6.55
N TYR A 523 0.69 -10.25 -6.97
CA TYR A 523 1.28 -11.35 -7.76
C TYR A 523 1.74 -10.90 -9.15
N ARG A 524 0.98 -10.03 -9.81
CA ARG A 524 1.36 -9.47 -11.11
C ARG A 524 2.62 -8.64 -11.00
N GLU A 525 2.69 -7.72 -10.03
CA GLU A 525 3.87 -6.89 -9.77
C GLU A 525 5.10 -7.76 -9.46
N LEU A 526 4.93 -8.80 -8.64
CA LEU A 526 5.99 -9.77 -8.34
C LEU A 526 6.45 -10.51 -9.61
N ALA A 527 5.52 -11.00 -10.43
CA ALA A 527 5.84 -11.68 -11.69
C ALA A 527 6.57 -10.76 -12.68
N GLU A 528 6.12 -9.51 -12.82
CA GLU A 528 6.76 -8.49 -13.65
C GLU A 528 8.19 -8.18 -13.14
N ALA A 529 8.38 -8.05 -11.83
CA ALA A 529 9.69 -7.86 -11.21
C ALA A 529 10.62 -9.06 -11.47
N LEU A 530 10.14 -10.29 -11.27
CA LEU A 530 10.89 -11.52 -11.51
C LEU A 530 11.25 -11.71 -12.99
N TRP A 531 10.35 -11.38 -13.92
CA TRP A 531 10.63 -11.46 -15.36
C TRP A 531 11.73 -10.49 -15.76
N ARG A 532 11.71 -9.26 -15.24
CA ARG A 532 12.80 -8.31 -15.50
C ARG A 532 14.12 -8.77 -14.91
N GLN A 533 14.09 -9.36 -13.72
CA GLN A 533 15.28 -9.92 -13.10
C GLN A 533 15.89 -11.00 -13.97
N ARG A 534 15.06 -11.94 -14.46
CA ARG A 534 15.50 -12.98 -15.40
C ARG A 534 16.08 -12.38 -16.69
N TYR A 535 15.40 -11.42 -17.29
CA TYR A 535 15.87 -10.78 -18.53
C TYR A 535 17.23 -10.11 -18.34
N GLN A 536 17.44 -9.37 -17.25
CA GLN A 536 18.73 -8.72 -16.99
C GLN A 536 19.83 -9.70 -16.62
N VAL A 537 19.53 -10.76 -15.85
CA VAL A 537 20.51 -11.82 -15.56
C VAL A 537 20.98 -12.48 -16.86
N SER A 538 20.06 -12.82 -17.76
CA SER A 538 20.41 -13.35 -19.09
C SER A 538 21.28 -12.37 -19.89
N HIS A 539 20.98 -11.07 -19.83
CA HIS A 539 21.78 -10.04 -20.49
C HIS A 539 23.19 -9.94 -19.91
N LEU A 540 23.34 -9.97 -18.58
CA LEU A 540 24.63 -9.94 -17.90
C LEU A 540 25.46 -11.20 -18.21
N LEU A 541 24.83 -12.38 -18.23
CA LEU A 541 25.50 -13.62 -18.62
C LEU A 541 26.01 -13.55 -20.07
N ALA A 542 25.20 -13.02 -20.99
CA ALA A 542 25.61 -12.82 -22.38
C ALA A 542 26.78 -11.81 -22.49
N GLN A 543 26.76 -10.73 -21.70
CA GLN A 543 27.88 -9.79 -21.63
C GLN A 543 29.15 -10.46 -21.07
N MET A 544 29.03 -11.27 -20.01
CA MET A 544 30.15 -12.01 -19.44
C MET A 544 30.75 -12.98 -20.46
N GLU A 545 29.92 -13.76 -21.15
CA GLU A 545 30.35 -14.68 -22.20
C GLU A 545 31.08 -13.93 -23.32
N TRP A 546 30.53 -12.79 -23.77
CA TRP A 546 31.17 -11.93 -24.76
C TRP A 546 32.53 -11.40 -24.28
N THR A 547 32.63 -10.95 -23.02
CA THR A 547 33.93 -10.50 -22.46
C THR A 547 34.94 -11.64 -22.37
N GLU A 548 34.51 -12.85 -22.02
CA GLU A 548 35.37 -14.03 -21.97
C GLU A 548 35.87 -14.41 -23.37
N GLN A 549 34.99 -14.36 -24.38
CA GLN A 549 35.37 -14.56 -25.78
C GLN A 549 36.41 -13.53 -26.24
N ILE A 550 36.26 -12.26 -25.85
CA ILE A 550 37.24 -11.20 -26.14
C ILE A 550 38.58 -11.50 -25.46
N ILE A 551 38.58 -11.84 -24.17
CA ILE A 551 39.79 -12.18 -23.42
C ILE A 551 40.50 -13.36 -24.11
N ARG A 552 39.77 -14.43 -24.42
CA ARG A 552 40.30 -15.61 -25.10
C ARG A 552 40.87 -15.28 -26.48
N SER A 553 40.20 -14.41 -27.25
CA SER A 553 40.70 -13.97 -28.56
C SER A 553 42.02 -13.19 -28.44
N ARG A 554 42.14 -12.36 -27.40
CA ARG A 554 43.36 -11.59 -27.11
C ARG A 554 44.48 -12.50 -26.63
N ASP A 555 44.18 -13.48 -25.77
CA ASP A 555 45.17 -14.47 -25.30
C ASP A 555 45.70 -15.33 -26.46
N LEU A 556 44.83 -15.76 -27.38
CA LEU A 556 45.24 -16.44 -28.60
C LEU A 556 46.11 -15.55 -29.50
N HIS A 557 45.77 -14.26 -29.60
CA HIS A 557 46.58 -13.29 -30.37
C HIS A 557 47.96 -13.06 -29.72
N LEU A 558 48.02 -12.90 -28.40
CA LEU A 558 49.26 -12.78 -27.65
C LEU A 558 50.11 -14.06 -27.76
N SER A 559 49.50 -15.24 -27.64
CA SER A 559 50.18 -16.52 -27.83
C SER A 559 50.74 -16.65 -29.26
N LYS A 560 50.00 -16.16 -30.27
CA LYS A 560 50.48 -16.13 -31.66
C LYS A 560 51.67 -15.17 -31.81
N MET A 561 51.59 -13.97 -31.26
CA MET A 561 52.69 -13.01 -31.26
C MET A 561 53.93 -13.55 -30.55
N ASP A 562 53.77 -14.21 -29.41
CA ASP A 562 54.87 -14.85 -28.69
C ASP A 562 55.52 -15.97 -29.51
N TRP A 563 54.70 -16.77 -30.19
CA TRP A 563 55.20 -17.79 -31.11
C TRP A 563 55.96 -17.18 -32.31
N GLU A 564 55.44 -16.10 -32.90
CA GLU A 564 56.12 -15.35 -33.95
C GLU A 564 57.44 -14.75 -33.45
N ILE A 565 57.48 -14.16 -32.26
CA ILE A 565 58.71 -13.65 -31.63
C ILE A 565 59.71 -14.78 -31.41
N GLN A 566 59.27 -15.96 -30.95
CA GLN A 566 60.14 -17.11 -30.78
C GLN A 566 60.69 -17.62 -32.12
N LEU A 567 59.87 -17.63 -33.19
CA LEU A 567 60.32 -17.95 -34.54
C LEU A 567 61.33 -16.93 -35.07
N TYR A 568 61.05 -15.63 -34.95
CA TYR A 568 61.98 -14.57 -35.31
C TYR A 568 63.30 -14.71 -34.52
N ARG A 569 63.25 -15.04 -33.24
CA ARG A 569 64.44 -15.28 -32.42
C ARG A 569 65.25 -16.50 -32.86
N LYS A 570 64.60 -17.53 -33.41
CA LYS A 570 65.25 -18.73 -33.95
C LYS A 570 65.73 -18.57 -35.40
N SER A 571 65.13 -17.67 -36.18
CA SER A 571 65.52 -17.40 -37.56
C SER A 571 66.90 -16.71 -37.65
N TRP A 572 67.57 -16.91 -38.78
CA TRP A 572 68.92 -16.38 -39.04
C TRP A 572 69.03 -14.85 -38.84
N PRO A 573 68.06 -14.03 -39.29
CA PRO A 573 68.04 -12.59 -39.03
C PRO A 573 67.92 -12.22 -37.54
N GLY A 574 67.09 -12.93 -36.75
CA GLY A 574 66.96 -12.63 -35.33
C GLY A 574 68.14 -13.11 -34.48
N ARG A 575 68.81 -14.19 -34.89
CA ARG A 575 70.13 -14.56 -34.34
C ARG A 575 71.16 -13.47 -34.64
N PHE A 576 71.17 -12.90 -35.84
CA PHE A 576 72.05 -11.78 -36.20
C PHE A 576 71.76 -10.53 -35.37
N LEU A 577 70.48 -10.23 -35.12
CA LEU A 577 70.04 -9.09 -34.30
C LEU A 577 70.39 -9.27 -32.81
N MET A 578 70.29 -10.50 -32.27
CA MET A 578 70.73 -10.84 -30.91
C MET A 578 72.26 -10.79 -30.76
N VAL A 579 73.01 -11.20 -31.78
CA VAL A 579 74.47 -11.05 -31.84
C VAL A 579 74.87 -9.58 -31.95
N ALA A 580 74.19 -8.80 -32.79
CA ALA A 580 74.41 -7.35 -32.92
C ALA A 580 74.09 -6.61 -31.61
N ARG A 581 73.02 -7.00 -30.90
CA ARG A 581 72.68 -6.43 -29.58
C ARG A 581 73.70 -6.81 -28.51
N SER A 582 74.23 -8.03 -28.55
CA SER A 582 75.29 -8.48 -27.64
C SER A 582 76.62 -7.78 -27.94
N GLY A 583 76.95 -7.60 -29.23
CA GLY A 583 78.07 -6.79 -29.69
C GLY A 583 77.94 -5.32 -29.28
N TYR A 584 76.74 -4.73 -29.40
CA TYR A 584 76.47 -3.37 -28.95
C TYR A 584 76.60 -3.22 -27.42
N LYS A 585 76.17 -4.22 -26.64
CA LYS A 585 76.39 -4.24 -25.18
C LYS A 585 77.86 -4.37 -24.82
N LEU A 586 78.64 -5.19 -25.54
CA LEU A 586 80.08 -5.30 -25.34
C LEU A 586 80.79 -3.98 -25.66
N VAL A 587 80.51 -3.38 -26.82
CA VAL A 587 81.03 -2.07 -27.23
C VAL A 587 80.65 -0.98 -26.23
N ARG A 588 79.43 -0.99 -25.70
CA ARG A 588 79.00 -0.05 -24.64
C ARG A 588 79.71 -0.28 -23.30
N SER A 589 80.05 -1.53 -22.98
CA SER A 589 80.81 -1.85 -21.77
C SER A 589 82.29 -1.48 -21.89
N ASP A 590 82.88 -1.64 -23.09
CA ASP A 590 84.26 -1.31 -23.36
C ASP A 590 84.48 0.19 -23.54
N THR A 591 83.53 0.92 -24.15
CA THR A 591 83.54 2.39 -24.15
C THR A 591 83.42 2.98 -22.74
N ARG A 592 82.66 2.35 -21.84
CA ARG A 592 82.64 2.71 -20.41
C ARG A 592 83.97 2.42 -19.70
N LYS A 593 84.65 1.31 -20.00
CA LYS A 593 85.99 1.00 -19.48
C LYS A 593 87.07 1.94 -20.03
N LEU A 594 86.99 2.31 -21.32
CA LEU A 594 87.88 3.28 -21.96
C LEU A 594 87.69 4.69 -21.38
N SER A 595 86.45 5.12 -21.18
CA SER A 595 86.11 6.38 -20.50
C SER A 595 86.70 6.45 -19.08
N LYS A 596 86.59 5.36 -18.30
CA LYS A 596 87.24 5.26 -16.98
C LYS A 596 88.77 5.27 -17.04
N LYS A 597 89.40 4.69 -18.07
CA LYS A 597 90.86 4.79 -18.28
C LYS A 597 91.30 6.21 -18.68
N ILE A 598 90.52 6.90 -19.52
CA ILE A 598 90.78 8.29 -19.92
C ILE A 598 90.62 9.25 -18.73
N SER A 599 89.60 9.05 -17.87
CA SER A 599 89.46 9.87 -16.67
C SER A 599 90.59 9.65 -15.68
N LYS A 600 91.05 8.40 -15.49
CA LYS A 600 92.26 8.09 -14.69
C LYS A 600 93.52 8.73 -15.26
N ARG A 601 93.72 8.71 -16.58
CA ARG A 601 94.87 9.38 -17.24
C ARG A 601 94.81 10.91 -17.11
N ARG A 602 93.63 11.52 -17.24
CA ARG A 602 93.44 12.96 -17.01
C ARG A 602 93.65 13.35 -15.55
N ALA A 603 93.25 12.51 -14.60
CA ALA A 603 93.52 12.71 -13.18
C ALA A 603 95.02 12.57 -12.84
N ALA A 604 95.72 11.61 -13.44
CA ALA A 604 97.17 11.46 -13.31
C ALA A 604 97.93 12.65 -13.93
N ALA A 605 97.51 13.13 -15.11
CA ALA A 605 98.09 14.32 -15.75
C ALA A 605 97.83 15.61 -14.95
N ARG A 606 96.68 15.73 -14.27
CA ARG A 606 96.40 16.86 -13.36
C ARG A 606 97.22 16.80 -12.07
N ARG A 607 97.55 15.61 -11.56
CA ARG A 607 98.51 15.44 -10.44
C ARG A 607 99.94 15.81 -10.87
N ALA A 608 100.40 15.31 -12.00
CA ALA A 608 101.73 15.66 -12.53
C ALA A 608 101.89 17.16 -12.83
N LYS A 609 100.81 17.85 -13.25
CA LYS A 609 100.81 19.31 -13.46
C LYS A 609 100.74 20.12 -12.15
N ARG A 610 100.25 19.51 -11.07
CA ARG A 610 100.21 20.10 -9.72
C ARG A 610 101.54 19.93 -8.98
N ASP A 611 102.30 18.88 -9.29
CA ASP A 611 103.62 18.63 -8.71
C ASP A 611 104.76 19.40 -9.43
N LEU A 612 104.47 20.13 -10.51
CA LEU A 612 105.39 20.99 -11.26
C LEU A 612 105.20 22.51 -10.99
N ALA A 613 104.30 22.89 -10.08
CA ALA A 613 104.13 24.27 -9.65
C ALA A 613 104.94 24.52 -8.37
N PHE A 614 106.11 25.14 -8.51
CA PHE A 614 106.90 25.69 -7.41
C PHE A 614 106.12 26.81 -6.67
N PRO A 615 106.43 27.06 -5.39
CA PRO A 615 105.66 27.93 -4.51
C PRO A 615 105.92 29.40 -4.85
N GLN A 616 104.86 30.22 -4.84
CA GLN A 616 105.01 31.67 -4.75
C GLN A 616 105.06 32.08 -3.27
N PRO A 617 105.88 33.09 -2.92
CA PRO A 617 106.25 33.44 -1.55
C PRO A 617 105.15 34.28 -0.88
N GLY A 618 105.28 34.43 0.45
CA GLY A 618 104.45 35.31 1.29
C GLY A 618 104.42 36.77 0.82
N ASP A 619 103.84 37.71 1.55
CA ASP A 619 103.45 37.80 2.95
C ASP A 619 102.76 39.18 3.07
N VAL A 620 101.90 39.38 4.07
CA VAL A 620 101.76 40.65 4.85
C VAL A 620 101.24 41.89 4.05
N ILE A 621 100.10 42.50 4.36
CA ILE A 621 99.67 43.19 5.60
C ILE A 621 98.18 42.99 5.82
#